data_AF-A0A0E9NGY9-F1
#
_entry.id   AF-A0A0E9NGY9-F1
#
_cell.length_a   1.000
_cell.length_b   1.000
_cell.length_c   1.000
_cell.angle_alpha   90.00
_cell.angle_beta   90.00
_cell.angle_gamma   90.00
#
_symmetry.space_group_name_H-M   'P 1'
#
loop_
_entity.id
_entity.type
_entity.pdbx_description
1 polymer ?
#
loop_
_entity_poly.entity_id
_entity_poly.type
_entity_poly.pdbx_seq_one_letter_code
_entity_poly.pdbx_strand_id
1 'polypeptide(L)'
;MFPPRLTSIFRTVGAFTSPSAAAPSPFTSLFNPLGQIRTATKRAGGSTKNNRDSAGRRLGTKKFGSQEVRSGNIIIRQRGSKFHPGENVGMGKDHTLYALEPGFVHFYHDPKYPKRRLVGVVFERGQTLPLAEGEPRRRLLRMAPWASKKDIREKEEASKAAKAAKADAGVERIQA
;
A
#
# COMPACT_ATOMS: atom_id res chain seq x y z
N MET A 1 -11.06 -16.11 29.63
CA MET A 1 -11.08 -17.36 30.43
C MET A 1 -11.61 -18.47 29.54
N PHE A 2 -10.71 -19.22 28.90
CA PHE A 2 -11.01 -20.39 28.06
C PHE A 2 -9.81 -21.35 28.18
N PRO A 3 -9.98 -22.59 28.65
CA PRO A 3 -8.91 -23.59 28.65
C PRO A 3 -8.98 -24.52 27.43
N PRO A 4 -7.84 -24.98 26.88
CA PRO A 4 -7.78 -26.07 25.90
C PRO A 4 -7.68 -27.46 26.58
N ARG A 5 -8.29 -28.47 25.95
CA ARG A 5 -8.34 -29.88 26.37
C ARG A 5 -7.18 -30.71 25.82
N LEU A 6 -6.82 -31.72 26.62
CA LEU A 6 -5.72 -32.66 26.48
C LEU A 6 -5.78 -33.63 25.28
N THR A 7 -4.56 -34.09 25.01
CA THR A 7 -4.01 -35.21 24.25
C THR A 7 -4.71 -36.58 24.31
N SER A 8 -4.51 -37.33 23.22
CA SER A 8 -4.02 -38.73 23.13
C SER A 8 -4.94 -39.69 22.37
N ILE A 9 -4.43 -40.27 21.27
CA ILE A 9 -4.91 -41.54 20.72
C ILE A 9 -3.70 -42.35 20.23
N PHE A 10 -3.49 -43.48 20.90
CA PHE A 10 -2.58 -44.59 20.56
C PHE A 10 -3.12 -45.41 19.39
N ARG A 11 -2.23 -45.90 18.51
CA ARG A 11 -2.43 -47.02 17.55
C ARG A 11 -1.04 -47.37 16.99
N THR A 12 -0.49 -48.58 16.87
CA THR A 12 -0.91 -49.98 17.09
C THR A 12 0.38 -50.84 17.10
N VAL A 13 0.41 -51.81 18.02
CA VAL A 13 0.78 -53.23 17.86
C VAL A 13 1.84 -53.64 16.83
N GLY A 14 2.90 -54.25 17.33
CA GLY A 14 3.82 -55.10 16.57
C GLY A 14 4.65 -55.98 17.51
N ALA A 15 4.11 -57.13 17.90
CA ALA A 15 4.82 -58.18 18.60
C ALA A 15 5.52 -59.08 17.57
N PHE A 16 6.82 -59.30 17.73
CA PHE A 16 7.51 -60.45 17.15
C PHE A 16 8.47 -61.05 18.18
N THR A 17 8.22 -62.31 18.48
CA THR A 17 9.01 -63.26 19.28
C THR A 17 10.36 -63.49 18.58
N SER A 18 11.48 -63.82 19.24
CA SER A 18 11.74 -64.99 20.09
C SER A 18 13.07 -64.84 20.86
N PRO A 19 13.30 -65.65 21.92
CA PRO A 19 14.48 -65.56 22.78
C PRO A 19 15.62 -66.48 22.33
N SER A 20 16.87 -66.08 22.56
CA SER A 20 17.98 -67.04 22.72
C SER A 20 19.08 -66.43 23.57
N ALA A 21 19.29 -67.02 24.75
CA ALA A 21 20.35 -66.70 25.67
C ALA A 21 21.69 -67.25 25.18
N ALA A 22 22.74 -66.43 25.21
CA ALA A 22 24.13 -66.88 25.20
C ALA A 22 24.93 -65.98 26.17
N ALA A 23 25.74 -66.63 27.01
CA ALA A 23 26.32 -66.13 28.26
C ALA A 23 27.40 -65.04 28.11
N PRO A 24 27.70 -64.28 29.18
CA PRO A 24 28.79 -63.31 29.22
C PRO A 24 30.15 -63.97 29.50
N SER A 25 31.16 -63.63 28.71
CA SER A 25 32.56 -63.93 29.01
C SER A 25 33.15 -62.89 29.99
N PRO A 26 33.81 -63.31 31.09
CA PRO A 26 34.45 -62.40 32.03
C PRO A 26 35.88 -62.11 31.55
N PHE A 27 36.08 -60.98 30.88
CA PHE A 27 37.43 -60.44 30.66
C PHE A 27 37.44 -58.94 30.95
N THR A 28 37.71 -58.65 32.22
CA THR A 28 38.68 -57.65 32.68
C THR A 28 39.05 -56.52 31.71
N SER A 29 38.62 -55.30 32.02
CA SER A 29 39.50 -54.13 31.98
C SER A 29 39.05 -53.06 32.99
N LEU A 30 39.66 -53.13 34.17
CA LEU A 30 39.84 -52.00 35.09
C LEU A 30 40.97 -51.11 34.53
N PHE A 31 40.65 -49.97 33.93
CA PHE A 31 41.53 -48.79 33.68
C PHE A 31 40.66 -47.75 32.93
N ASN A 32 40.26 -46.56 33.39
CA ASN A 32 40.95 -45.57 34.22
C ASN A 32 39.90 -44.52 34.74
N PRO A 33 39.85 -44.19 36.04
CA PRO A 33 38.91 -43.23 36.62
C PRO A 33 39.54 -41.83 36.82
N LEU A 34 39.92 -41.18 35.73
CA LEU A 34 40.27 -39.75 35.71
C LEU A 34 39.34 -39.03 34.73
N GLY A 35 38.17 -38.67 35.24
CA GLY A 35 37.38 -37.60 34.62
C GLY A 35 38.04 -36.25 34.89
N GLN A 36 38.16 -35.40 33.87
CA GLN A 36 37.91 -33.95 33.99
C GLN A 36 37.89 -33.27 32.60
N ILE A 37 36.69 -32.84 32.22
CA ILE A 37 36.29 -31.61 31.50
C ILE A 37 37.08 -31.21 30.23
N ARG A 38 36.47 -31.45 29.06
CA ARG A 38 36.76 -30.64 27.86
C ARG A 38 36.12 -29.26 28.04
N THR A 39 36.96 -28.24 28.13
CA THR A 39 36.56 -26.83 28.22
C THR A 39 35.70 -26.42 27.03
N ALA A 40 34.60 -25.73 27.34
CA ALA A 40 33.60 -25.12 26.46
C ALA A 40 33.68 -25.49 24.96
N THR A 41 32.89 -26.48 24.51
CA THR A 41 32.51 -26.54 23.09
C THR A 41 31.51 -25.45 22.79
N LYS A 42 31.97 -24.19 22.71
CA LYS A 42 31.13 -23.06 22.31
C LYS A 42 30.91 -23.11 20.79
N ARG A 43 30.17 -24.11 20.30
CA ARG A 43 29.59 -24.11 18.95
C ARG A 43 28.24 -23.42 18.97
N ALA A 44 28.26 -22.13 19.23
CA ALA A 44 27.26 -21.22 18.71
C ALA A 44 27.85 -19.83 18.88
N GLY A 45 28.68 -19.44 17.91
CA GLY A 45 28.89 -18.03 17.64
C GLY A 45 27.50 -17.42 17.53
N GLY A 46 27.16 -16.54 18.47
CA GLY A 46 25.88 -15.84 18.45
C GLY A 46 25.67 -15.28 17.05
N SER A 47 24.48 -15.50 16.50
CA SER A 47 24.12 -14.99 15.17
C SER A 47 24.54 -13.53 15.09
N THR A 48 25.36 -13.26 14.07
CA THR A 48 25.98 -11.98 13.78
C THR A 48 24.99 -10.83 13.79
N LYS A 49 25.44 -9.67 14.31
CA LYS A 49 24.85 -8.32 14.25
C LYS A 49 23.50 -8.25 13.54
N ASN A 50 22.42 -8.09 14.31
CA ASN A 50 21.08 -7.80 13.80
C ASN A 50 21.09 -6.47 13.04
N ASN A 51 21.36 -6.52 11.74
CA ASN A 51 21.17 -5.41 10.80
C ASN A 51 20.12 -5.82 9.76
N ARG A 52 18.92 -6.17 10.23
CA ARG A 52 17.76 -6.51 9.39
C ARG A 52 16.78 -5.34 9.42
N ASP A 53 17.12 -4.27 8.72
CA ASP A 53 16.15 -3.22 8.44
C ASP A 53 15.55 -3.38 7.04
N SER A 54 14.27 -3.07 6.91
CA SER A 54 13.57 -3.10 5.64
C SER A 54 13.64 -1.73 4.99
N ALA A 55 13.80 -1.67 3.67
CA ALA A 55 13.77 -0.39 2.96
C ALA A 55 12.47 0.40 3.26
N GLY A 56 12.57 1.72 3.31
CA GLY A 56 11.41 2.61 3.47
C GLY A 56 10.39 2.44 2.35
N ARG A 57 9.10 2.42 2.68
CA ARG A 57 8.00 2.15 1.73
C ARG A 57 7.48 3.38 0.98
N ARG A 58 8.12 4.54 1.15
CA ARG A 58 7.77 5.82 0.49
C ARG A 58 6.28 6.20 0.63
N LEU A 59 5.71 5.95 1.81
CA LEU A 59 4.33 6.31 2.16
C LEU A 59 4.17 7.84 2.26
N GLY A 60 2.94 8.31 2.35
CA GLY A 60 2.57 9.71 2.53
C GLY A 60 1.78 10.30 1.37
N THR A 61 1.54 11.60 1.47
CA THR A 61 0.84 12.42 0.49
C THR A 61 1.70 12.61 -0.76
N LYS A 62 1.05 12.50 -1.93
CA LYS A 62 1.63 12.67 -3.26
C LYS A 62 1.07 13.90 -3.97
N LYS A 63 -0.17 14.29 -3.65
CA LYS A 63 -0.81 15.51 -4.13
C LYS A 63 -1.31 16.32 -2.94
N PHE A 64 -0.87 17.57 -2.87
CA PHE A 64 -1.24 18.50 -1.80
C PHE A 64 -2.55 19.22 -2.12
N GLY A 65 -3.04 20.02 -1.18
CA GLY A 65 -4.26 20.82 -1.36
C GLY A 65 -4.14 21.76 -2.56
N SER A 66 -5.26 21.93 -3.26
CA SER A 66 -5.42 22.77 -4.45
C SER A 66 -4.55 22.37 -5.66
N GLN A 67 -3.91 21.20 -5.63
CA GLN A 67 -3.18 20.68 -6.79
C GLN A 67 -4.11 20.02 -7.79
N GLU A 68 -3.81 20.24 -9.08
CA GLU A 68 -4.51 19.59 -10.17
C GLU A 68 -4.22 18.09 -10.23
N VAL A 69 -5.28 17.32 -10.41
CA VAL A 69 -5.25 15.86 -10.56
C VAL A 69 -6.10 15.43 -11.75
N ARG A 70 -5.66 14.37 -12.41
CA ARG A 70 -6.43 13.62 -13.40
C ARG A 70 -6.99 12.37 -12.74
N SER A 71 -8.02 11.78 -13.34
CA SER A 71 -8.54 10.47 -12.94
C SER A 71 -7.42 9.42 -12.87
N GLY A 72 -7.41 8.64 -11.79
CA GLY A 72 -6.40 7.60 -11.53
C GLY A 72 -5.15 8.09 -10.79
N ASN A 73 -4.94 9.41 -10.66
CA ASN A 73 -3.79 9.93 -9.92
C ASN A 73 -3.86 9.55 -8.44
N ILE A 74 -2.73 9.10 -7.90
CA ILE A 74 -2.60 8.78 -6.47
C ILE A 74 -2.48 10.07 -5.67
N ILE A 75 -3.32 10.23 -4.66
CA ILE A 75 -3.31 11.38 -3.75
C ILE A 75 -2.49 11.05 -2.50
N ILE A 76 -2.76 9.91 -1.85
CA ILE A 76 -2.05 9.46 -0.64
C ILE A 76 -1.80 7.96 -0.70
N ARG A 77 -0.57 7.55 -0.35
CA ARG A 77 -0.25 6.15 -0.03
C ARG A 77 -0.11 6.00 1.48
N GLN A 78 -0.88 5.11 2.09
CA GLN A 78 -0.92 4.99 3.55
C GLN A 78 -0.98 3.52 3.99
N ARG A 79 -0.86 3.30 5.30
CA ARG A 79 -1.15 2.03 5.95
C ARG A 79 -2.31 2.27 6.90
N GLY A 80 -3.41 1.55 6.69
CA GLY A 80 -4.71 1.90 7.27
C GLY A 80 -5.25 3.22 6.74
N SER A 81 -6.42 3.64 7.24
CA SER A 81 -7.13 4.84 6.81
C SER A 81 -6.87 6.03 7.74
N LYS A 82 -5.68 6.64 7.64
CA LYS A 82 -5.42 7.94 8.31
C LYS A 82 -6.27 9.04 7.69
N PHE A 83 -6.34 9.01 6.36
CA PHE A 83 -7.27 9.78 5.55
C PHE A 83 -8.32 8.86 4.94
N HIS A 84 -9.55 9.36 4.89
CA HIS A 84 -10.70 8.65 4.33
C HIS A 84 -11.06 9.27 2.97
N PRO A 85 -11.63 8.46 2.05
CA PRO A 85 -12.13 8.95 0.78
C PRO A 85 -13.34 9.84 1.05
N GLY A 86 -13.29 11.06 0.54
CA GLY A 86 -14.40 11.98 0.46
C GLY A 86 -14.97 12.00 -0.95
N GLU A 87 -15.35 13.18 -1.42
CA GLU A 87 -15.95 13.34 -2.75
C GLU A 87 -14.99 13.05 -3.89
N ASN A 88 -15.46 12.32 -4.91
CA ASN A 88 -14.72 12.03 -6.14
C ASN A 88 -13.35 11.35 -5.91
N VAL A 89 -13.19 10.66 -4.78
CA VAL A 89 -11.98 9.91 -4.42
C VAL A 89 -12.35 8.45 -4.15
N GLY A 90 -11.55 7.54 -4.72
CA GLY A 90 -11.64 6.11 -4.46
C GLY A 90 -10.57 5.64 -3.48
N MET A 91 -10.79 4.46 -2.88
CA MET A 91 -9.83 3.78 -2.01
C MET A 91 -9.43 2.44 -2.65
N GLY A 92 -8.13 2.16 -2.71
CA GLY A 92 -7.59 0.88 -3.17
C GLY A 92 -7.48 -0.18 -2.06
N LYS A 93 -7.08 -1.41 -2.43
CA LYS A 93 -6.89 -2.54 -1.49
C LYS A 93 -5.91 -2.22 -0.35
N ASP A 94 -4.88 -1.43 -0.63
CA ASP A 94 -3.88 -1.02 0.35
C ASP A 94 -4.21 0.31 1.04
N HIS A 95 -5.48 0.75 0.97
CA HIS A 95 -5.97 2.04 1.47
C HIS A 95 -5.36 3.27 0.79
N THR A 96 -4.72 3.09 -0.37
CA THR A 96 -4.26 4.20 -1.22
C THR A 96 -5.48 4.98 -1.73
N LEU A 97 -5.44 6.30 -1.58
CA LEU A 97 -6.47 7.20 -2.10
C LEU A 97 -6.10 7.68 -3.50
N TYR A 98 -7.04 7.60 -4.43
CA TYR A 98 -6.85 8.01 -5.82
C TYR A 98 -8.04 8.84 -6.32
N ALA A 99 -7.78 9.75 -7.26
CA ALA A 99 -8.80 10.60 -7.85
C ALA A 99 -9.68 9.80 -8.82
N LEU A 100 -11.00 9.88 -8.68
CA LEU A 100 -11.95 9.35 -9.66
C LEU A 100 -12.17 10.33 -10.79
N GLU A 101 -12.18 11.63 -10.47
CA GLU A 101 -12.46 12.72 -11.41
C GLU A 101 -11.28 13.68 -11.56
N PRO A 102 -11.14 14.34 -12.74
CA PRO A 102 -10.19 15.42 -12.88
C PRO A 102 -10.67 16.64 -12.10
N GLY A 103 -9.73 17.34 -11.45
CA GLY A 103 -10.06 18.47 -10.59
C GLY A 103 -8.89 18.84 -9.69
N PHE A 104 -9.20 19.38 -8.51
CA PHE A 104 -8.25 19.85 -7.52
C PHE A 104 -8.45 19.13 -6.18
N VAL A 105 -7.36 18.74 -5.53
CA VAL A 105 -7.43 18.02 -4.26
C VAL A 105 -7.82 18.97 -3.13
N HIS A 106 -8.76 18.56 -2.29
CA HIS A 106 -9.17 19.32 -1.10
C HIS A 106 -9.17 18.42 0.14
N PHE A 107 -8.57 18.90 1.22
CA PHE A 107 -8.51 18.22 2.51
C PHE A 107 -9.48 18.90 3.46
N TYR A 108 -10.40 18.14 4.05
CA TYR A 108 -11.48 18.71 4.86
C TYR A 108 -11.94 17.75 5.96
N HIS A 109 -12.77 18.30 6.84
CA HIS A 109 -13.43 17.58 7.91
C HIS A 109 -14.94 17.67 7.72
N ASP A 110 -15.61 16.53 7.70
CA ASP A 110 -17.07 16.48 7.63
C ASP A 110 -17.68 16.51 9.03
N PRO A 111 -18.65 17.41 9.31
CA PRO A 111 -19.44 17.39 10.54
C PRO A 111 -20.11 16.03 10.77
N LYS A 112 -20.50 15.34 9.69
CA LYS A 112 -21.07 14.00 9.71
C LYS A 112 -20.12 12.94 10.31
N TYR A 113 -18.81 13.14 10.17
CA TYR A 113 -17.78 12.22 10.62
C TYR A 113 -16.69 12.96 11.42
N PRO A 114 -16.98 13.40 12.67
CA PRO A 114 -16.15 14.38 13.38
C PRO A 114 -14.72 13.90 13.67
N LYS A 115 -14.51 12.59 13.82
CA LYS A 115 -13.20 12.00 14.11
C LYS A 115 -12.38 11.66 12.86
N ARG A 116 -12.93 11.83 11.65
CA ARG A 116 -12.29 11.40 10.40
C ARG A 116 -11.77 12.59 9.62
N ARG A 117 -10.59 12.40 9.01
CA ARG A 117 -10.01 13.33 8.04
C ARG A 117 -10.36 12.85 6.64
N LEU A 118 -10.96 13.69 5.82
CA LEU A 118 -11.38 13.32 4.47
C LEU A 118 -10.54 14.02 3.41
N VAL A 119 -10.55 13.41 2.24
CA VAL A 119 -9.86 13.89 1.04
C VAL A 119 -10.83 13.82 -0.10
N GLY A 120 -11.11 14.95 -0.71
CA GLY A 120 -11.99 15.07 -1.87
C GLY A 120 -11.25 15.65 -3.07
N VAL A 121 -11.89 15.53 -4.22
CA VAL A 121 -11.49 16.24 -5.45
C VAL A 121 -12.65 17.12 -5.89
N VAL A 122 -12.39 18.42 -5.96
CA VAL A 122 -13.32 19.45 -6.42
C VAL A 122 -13.05 19.80 -7.88
N PHE A 123 -14.06 20.25 -8.62
CA PHE A 123 -13.87 20.56 -10.05
C PHE A 123 -13.18 21.91 -10.27
N GLU A 124 -13.43 22.86 -9.38
CA GLU A 124 -12.90 24.23 -9.45
C GLU A 124 -11.96 24.51 -8.27
N ARG A 125 -10.91 25.30 -8.50
CA ARG A 125 -9.87 25.57 -7.47
C ARG A 125 -10.37 26.26 -6.19
N GLY A 126 -11.45 27.04 -6.29
CA GLY A 126 -12.00 27.80 -5.17
C GLY A 126 -13.14 27.09 -4.43
N GLN A 127 -13.54 25.90 -4.89
CA GLN A 127 -14.62 25.15 -4.25
C GLN A 127 -14.14 24.54 -2.94
N THR A 128 -14.87 24.81 -1.86
CA THR A 128 -14.61 24.23 -0.54
C THR A 128 -15.50 23.00 -0.31
N LEU A 129 -14.99 22.00 0.39
CA LEU A 129 -15.76 20.86 0.90
C LEU A 129 -15.79 20.96 2.43
N PRO A 130 -16.86 20.54 3.13
CA PRO A 130 -18.04 19.78 2.67
C PRO A 130 -19.03 20.57 1.81
N LEU A 131 -19.82 19.89 0.96
CA LEU A 131 -21.03 20.52 0.39
C LEU A 131 -22.09 20.71 1.50
N ALA A 132 -22.84 21.81 1.42
CA ALA A 132 -23.96 22.06 2.30
C ALA A 132 -25.06 21.00 2.09
N GLU A 133 -25.71 20.59 3.19
CA GLU A 133 -26.81 19.64 3.12
C GLU A 133 -27.96 20.25 2.31
N GLY A 134 -28.37 19.58 1.22
CA GLY A 134 -29.43 20.03 0.32
C GLY A 134 -28.97 20.74 -0.97
N GLU A 135 -27.69 21.09 -1.10
CA GLU A 135 -27.16 21.60 -2.38
C GLU A 135 -27.11 20.45 -3.42
N PRO A 136 -27.47 20.70 -4.69
CA PRO A 136 -27.32 19.69 -5.73
C PRO A 136 -25.86 19.28 -5.89
N ARG A 137 -25.63 17.95 -5.95
CA ARG A 137 -24.28 17.41 -6.15
C ARG A 137 -23.78 17.73 -7.56
N ARG A 138 -22.68 18.47 -7.64
CA ARG A 138 -21.97 18.74 -8.91
C ARG A 138 -21.40 17.44 -9.47
N ARG A 139 -21.59 17.20 -10.77
CA ARG A 139 -21.11 16.01 -11.49
C ARG A 139 -20.67 16.41 -12.89
N LEU A 140 -19.63 15.76 -13.40
CA LEU A 140 -19.22 15.92 -14.79
C LEU A 140 -19.95 14.91 -15.69
N LEU A 141 -20.50 15.41 -16.80
CA LEU A 141 -21.16 14.56 -17.80
C LEU A 141 -20.16 13.63 -18.52
N ARG A 142 -18.88 14.02 -18.60
CA ARG A 142 -17.75 13.28 -19.22
C ARG A 142 -17.93 12.86 -20.67
N MET A 143 -19.04 13.25 -21.28
CA MET A 143 -19.35 12.99 -22.67
C MET A 143 -19.14 14.27 -23.46
N ALA A 144 -18.44 14.16 -24.58
CA ALA A 144 -18.50 15.17 -25.63
C ALA A 144 -19.58 14.77 -26.62
N PRO A 145 -20.28 15.74 -27.25
CA PRO A 145 -21.13 15.42 -28.39
C PRO A 145 -20.26 14.76 -29.47
N TRP A 146 -20.85 13.82 -30.21
CA TRP A 146 -20.17 13.27 -31.37
C TRP A 146 -19.93 14.43 -32.35
N ALA A 147 -18.66 14.69 -32.67
CA ALA A 147 -18.31 15.72 -33.63
C ALA A 147 -18.28 15.11 -35.02
N SER A 148 -18.88 15.77 -36.00
CA SER A 148 -18.77 15.33 -37.39
C SER A 148 -17.32 15.51 -37.87
N LYS A 149 -16.91 14.78 -38.92
CA LYS A 149 -15.55 14.92 -39.49
C LYS A 149 -15.22 16.35 -39.90
N LYS A 150 -16.21 17.14 -40.33
CA LYS A 150 -16.04 18.55 -40.68
C LYS A 150 -15.71 19.38 -39.43
N ASP A 151 -16.48 19.21 -38.35
CA ASP A 151 -16.28 19.92 -37.09
C ASP A 151 -14.92 19.59 -36.44
N ILE A 152 -14.45 18.36 -36.61
CA ILE A 152 -13.12 17.95 -36.12
C ILE A 152 -12.03 18.69 -36.88
N ARG A 153 -12.11 18.74 -38.22
CA ARG A 153 -11.12 19.41 -39.06
C ARG A 153 -11.06 20.91 -38.79
N GLU A 154 -12.22 21.56 -38.67
CA GLU A 154 -12.30 22.98 -38.32
C GLU A 154 -11.69 23.25 -36.93
N LYS A 155 -11.93 22.38 -35.94
CA LYS A 155 -11.29 22.48 -34.62
C LYS A 155 -9.77 22.29 -34.67
N GLU A 156 -9.26 21.38 -35.50
CA GLU A 156 -7.83 21.16 -35.68
C GLU A 156 -7.15 22.36 -36.35
N GLU A 157 -7.77 22.93 -37.38
CA GLU A 157 -7.30 24.14 -38.06
C GLU A 157 -7.31 25.34 -37.11
N ALA A 158 -8.38 25.52 -36.34
CA ALA A 158 -8.45 26.54 -35.29
C ALA A 158 -7.40 26.34 -34.19
N SER A 159 -7.15 25.09 -33.77
CA SER A 159 -6.09 24.77 -32.81
C SER A 159 -4.70 25.08 -33.36
N LYS A 160 -4.43 24.73 -34.62
CA LYS A 160 -3.16 25.06 -35.30
C LYS A 160 -2.96 26.57 -35.43
N ALA A 161 -3.99 27.31 -35.85
CA ALA A 161 -3.95 28.76 -35.94
C ALA A 161 -3.68 29.42 -34.58
N ALA A 162 -4.36 28.97 -33.51
CA ALA A 162 -4.12 29.45 -32.16
C ALA A 162 -2.71 29.11 -31.63
N LYS A 163 -2.14 27.98 -32.05
CA LYS A 163 -0.76 27.59 -31.72
C LYS A 163 0.27 28.44 -32.46
N ALA A 164 0.03 28.72 -33.74
CA ALA A 164 0.85 29.62 -34.55
C ALA A 164 0.84 31.04 -33.97
N ALA A 165 -0.34 31.60 -33.69
CA ALA A 165 -0.47 32.93 -33.09
C ALA A 165 0.22 33.03 -31.71
N LYS A 166 0.18 31.97 -30.88
CA LYS A 166 0.93 31.92 -29.61
C LYS A 166 2.44 31.82 -29.81
N ALA A 167 2.90 31.20 -30.90
CA ALA A 167 4.31 31.15 -31.25
C ALA A 167 4.79 32.53 -31.74
N ASP A 168 4.03 33.18 -32.62
CA ASP A 168 4.33 34.51 -33.14
C ASP A 168 4.37 35.56 -32.01
N ALA A 169 3.37 35.56 -31.12
CA ALA A 169 3.36 36.42 -29.93
C ALA A 169 4.46 36.09 -28.90
N GLY A 170 5.01 34.87 -28.95
CA GLY A 170 6.19 34.47 -28.17
C GLY A 170 7.48 35.02 -28.77
N VAL A 171 7.57 35.09 -30.10
CA VAL A 171 8.73 35.63 -30.83
C VAL A 171 8.81 37.15 -30.67
N GLU A 172 7.69 37.87 -30.76
CA GLU A 172 7.67 39.33 -30.55
C GLU A 172 8.07 39.74 -29.12
N ARG A 173 7.76 38.93 -28.11
CA ARG A 173 8.21 39.17 -26.72
C ARG A 173 9.69 38.92 -26.47
N ILE A 174 10.39 38.24 -27.38
CA ILE A 174 11.82 37.96 -27.27
C ILE A 174 12.65 39.01 -28.02
N GLN A 175 12.04 39.75 -28.95
CA GLN A 175 12.70 40.77 -29.78
C GLN A 175 12.51 42.22 -29.28
N ALA A 176 11.77 42.41 -28.17
CA ALA A 176 11.59 43.68 -27.46
C ALA A 176 12.35 43.67 -26.13
#